data_AF-A0AAN4MGP4-F1
#
_entry.id   AF-A0AAN4MGP4-F1
#
_cell.length_a   1.000
_cell.length_b   1.000
_cell.length_c   1.000
_cell.angle_alpha   90.00
_cell.angle_beta   90.00
_cell.angle_gamma   90.00
#
_symmetry.space_group_name_H-M   'P 1'
#
loop_
_entity.id
_entity.type
_entity.pdbx_description
1 polymer ?
#
loop_
_entity_poly.entity_id
_entity_poly.type
_entity_poly.pdbx_seq_one_letter_code
_entity_poly.pdbx_strand_id
1 'polypeptide(L)'
;MSNLLNATEAFAALQKGKTVLCRYAGDGTLKADKSFSTLDQMPATVFGLPHYEFCIKIETTVLAEITFTKPIEPHDLEDGQVIYIVMPSHILRTIYSSDNGEICLSVANGFAQLDEENAKLQLQAIGKTFGNIITDIEVKIGSNNKPRQQRGKKTQPAKEETSIEIIEQTNVTTSEDSLVHAEVIPENTKEALETAGVITEQPYVSSSEDFLTQPTTEQEKNNEYKQTLDTLLQRVSESKTPAEVNAVYRYTRTWSDKQMEPLLQATHKRLTELADEKPAESEPPSLMVQIQTAPDLTTLDALEIDVAARDELIQPKLMGYIRKRRFELENPTSKAIQDPDPDYLLGNGF
;
A
#
# COMPACT_ATOMS: atom_id res chain seq x y z
N MET A 1 10.79 22.98 17.17
CA MET A 1 11.53 23.99 16.38
C MET A 1 10.61 25.17 16.13
N SER A 2 10.99 26.36 16.57
CA SER A 2 10.18 27.57 16.39
C SER A 2 10.41 28.08 14.97
N ASN A 3 9.52 27.74 14.02
CA ASN A 3 9.49 28.38 12.70
C ASN A 3 8.95 29.80 12.89
N LEU A 4 9.84 30.69 13.34
CA LEU A 4 9.56 32.12 13.49
C LEU A 4 9.46 32.73 12.10
N LEU A 5 8.41 33.51 11.90
CA LEU A 5 8.10 34.20 10.66
C LEU A 5 8.29 35.71 10.85
N ASN A 6 8.75 36.36 9.79
CA ASN A 6 8.64 37.81 9.71
C ASN A 6 7.19 38.25 9.40
N ALA A 7 6.90 39.55 9.51
CA ALA A 7 5.55 40.07 9.29
C ALA A 7 5.00 39.77 7.88
N THR A 8 5.86 39.80 6.86
CA THR A 8 5.48 39.53 5.46
C THR A 8 5.10 38.07 5.26
N GLU A 9 5.90 37.14 5.78
CA GLU A 9 5.65 35.70 5.76
C GLU A 9 4.42 35.32 6.56
N ALA A 10 4.24 35.94 7.73
CA ALA A 10 3.07 35.75 8.58
C ALA A 10 1.79 36.20 7.87
N PHE A 11 1.83 37.35 7.18
CA PHE A 11 0.70 37.83 6.39
C PHE A 11 0.42 36.93 5.18
N ALA A 12 1.45 36.43 4.50
CA ALA A 12 1.30 35.46 3.42
C ALA A 12 0.69 34.13 3.90
N ALA A 13 1.10 33.66 5.09
CA ALA A 13 0.52 32.47 5.71
C ALA A 13 -0.97 32.65 6.04
N LEU A 14 -1.38 33.83 6.54
CA LEU A 14 -2.79 34.16 6.73
C LEU A 14 -3.60 34.16 5.44
N GLN A 15 -3.03 34.71 4.35
CA GLN A 15 -3.68 34.67 3.03
C GLN A 15 -3.87 33.24 2.51
N LYS A 16 -2.97 32.32 2.88
CA LYS A 16 -3.10 30.88 2.60
C LYS A 16 -4.05 30.16 3.57
N GLY A 17 -4.75 30.88 4.46
CA GLY A 17 -5.70 30.31 5.42
C GLY A 17 -5.06 29.68 6.67
N LYS A 18 -3.74 29.83 6.88
CA LYS A 18 -3.05 29.28 8.05
C LYS A 18 -3.32 30.12 9.28
N THR A 19 -3.43 29.46 10.44
CA THR A 19 -3.55 30.15 11.72
C THR A 19 -2.18 30.67 12.15
N VAL A 20 -2.04 31.99 12.29
CA VAL A 20 -0.80 32.64 12.75
C VAL A 20 -0.96 33.10 14.20
N LEU A 21 0.09 32.90 14.99
CA LEU A 21 0.21 33.43 16.34
C LEU A 21 1.30 34.50 16.37
N CYS A 22 1.22 35.38 17.37
CA CYS A 22 2.13 36.49 17.55
C CYS A 22 2.57 36.61 19.01
N ARG A 23 3.79 37.08 19.24
CA ARG A 23 4.25 37.48 20.57
C ARG A 23 5.18 38.68 20.48
N TYR A 24 5.30 39.43 21.57
CA TYR A 24 6.33 40.45 21.67
C TYR A 24 7.71 39.79 21.89
N ALA A 25 8.65 40.08 20.99
CA ALA A 25 10.02 39.55 21.03
C ALA A 25 10.92 40.32 22.01
N GLY A 26 10.46 41.46 22.53
CA GLY A 26 11.26 42.32 23.39
C GLY A 26 12.12 43.32 22.60
N ASP A 27 12.39 44.47 23.22
CA ASP A 27 13.20 45.56 22.66
C ASP A 27 14.50 45.78 23.46
N GLY A 28 14.82 44.87 24.38
CA GLY A 28 15.97 44.97 25.30
C GLY A 28 15.65 45.70 26.61
N THR A 29 14.61 46.53 26.64
CA THR A 29 14.09 47.21 27.84
C THR A 29 12.90 46.45 28.43
N LEU A 30 11.98 46.03 27.57
CA LEU A 30 10.85 45.18 27.89
C LEU A 30 11.18 43.73 27.51
N LYS A 31 10.87 42.81 28.42
CA LYS A 31 11.10 41.38 28.19
C LYS A 31 10.15 40.83 27.14
N ALA A 32 10.64 39.86 26.38
CA ALA A 32 9.82 39.08 25.46
C ALA A 32 8.70 38.35 26.21
N ASP A 33 7.55 38.23 25.55
CA ASP A 33 6.47 37.37 26.01
C ASP A 33 6.90 35.90 25.94
N LYS A 34 6.55 35.13 26.97
CA LYS A 34 6.91 33.69 27.01
C LYS A 34 6.12 32.86 26.01
N SER A 35 4.85 33.20 25.79
CA SER A 35 3.91 32.43 24.97
C SER A 35 3.43 33.24 23.76
N PHE A 36 3.08 32.52 22.70
CA PHE A 36 2.40 33.09 21.55
C PHE A 36 0.90 33.25 21.81
N SER A 37 0.37 34.40 21.45
CA SER A 37 -1.05 34.75 21.53
C SER A 37 -1.69 34.73 20.14
N THR A 38 -3.00 34.55 20.10
CA THR A 38 -3.80 34.62 18.88
C THR A 38 -3.91 36.06 18.39
N LEU A 39 -4.04 36.26 17.07
CA LEU A 39 -4.04 37.60 16.47
C LEU A 39 -5.27 38.46 16.80
N ASP A 40 -6.38 37.84 17.23
CA ASP A 40 -7.57 38.53 17.73
C ASP A 40 -7.31 39.32 19.03
N GLN A 41 -6.26 38.95 19.77
CA GLN A 41 -5.81 39.64 20.97
C GLN A 41 -4.81 40.76 20.68
N MET A 42 -4.43 40.93 19.40
CA MET A 42 -3.41 41.89 18.97
C MET A 42 -4.03 43.05 18.18
N PRO A 43 -3.44 44.26 18.22
CA PRO A 43 -3.90 45.36 17.38
C PRO A 43 -3.67 45.03 15.89
N ALA A 44 -4.57 45.50 15.01
CA ALA A 44 -4.46 45.28 13.56
C ALA A 44 -3.13 45.78 12.95
N THR A 45 -2.47 46.72 13.62
CA THR A 45 -1.18 47.29 13.20
C THR A 45 0.02 46.40 13.55
N VAL A 46 -0.17 45.25 14.21
CA VAL A 46 0.93 44.41 14.74
C VAL A 46 1.95 43.99 13.68
N PHE A 47 1.52 43.80 12.42
CA PHE A 47 2.41 43.48 11.30
C PHE A 47 3.37 44.61 10.91
N GLY A 48 3.06 45.85 11.29
CA GLY A 48 3.93 47.02 11.06
C GLY A 48 4.74 47.43 12.30
N LEU A 49 4.54 46.78 13.44
CA LEU A 49 5.24 47.13 14.68
C LEU A 49 6.59 46.40 14.78
N PRO A 50 7.66 47.08 15.21
CA PRO A 50 8.93 46.43 15.48
C PRO A 50 8.82 45.54 16.73
N HIS A 51 9.77 44.61 16.88
CA HIS A 51 9.88 43.73 18.06
C HIS A 51 8.70 42.78 18.27
N TYR A 52 7.93 42.47 17.22
CA TYR A 52 6.98 41.37 17.21
C TYR A 52 7.50 40.23 16.33
N GLU A 53 7.24 39.00 16.76
CA GLU A 53 7.55 37.80 16.01
C GLU A 53 6.31 36.91 15.89
N PHE A 54 6.25 36.18 14.79
CA PHE A 54 5.09 35.40 14.40
C PHE A 54 5.47 33.93 14.25
N CYS A 55 4.50 33.02 14.36
CA CYS A 55 4.68 31.63 13.98
C CYS A 55 3.36 31.03 13.49
N ILE A 56 3.42 29.96 12.70
CA ILE A 56 2.23 29.22 12.31
C ILE A 56 1.83 28.32 13.48
N LYS A 57 0.57 28.37 13.88
CA LYS A 57 -0.01 27.44 14.84
C LYS A 57 -0.03 26.06 14.21
N ILE A 58 0.70 25.13 14.83
CA ILE A 58 0.63 23.73 14.46
C ILE A 58 -0.71 23.18 14.96
N GLU A 59 -1.57 22.79 14.03
CA GLU A 59 -2.85 22.15 14.36
C GLU A 59 -2.59 20.71 14.82
N THR A 60 -3.18 20.32 15.94
CA THR A 60 -3.10 18.97 16.48
C THR A 60 -4.47 18.31 16.48
N THR A 61 -4.47 16.98 16.42
CA THR A 61 -5.65 16.14 16.49
C THR A 61 -5.45 15.03 17.52
N VAL A 62 -6.54 14.43 17.98
CA VAL A 62 -6.53 13.34 18.96
C VAL A 62 -7.26 12.14 18.37
N LEU A 63 -6.59 10.99 18.35
CA LEU A 63 -7.16 9.70 17.95
C LEU A 63 -6.72 8.62 18.94
N ALA A 64 -7.65 7.82 19.45
CA ALA A 64 -7.38 6.80 20.47
C ALA A 64 -6.56 7.31 21.67
N GLU A 65 -6.85 8.54 22.13
CA GLU A 65 -6.14 9.24 23.22
C GLU A 65 -4.68 9.60 22.92
N ILE A 66 -4.22 9.41 21.68
CA ILE A 66 -2.90 9.83 21.22
C ILE A 66 -3.06 11.16 20.48
N THR A 67 -2.27 12.15 20.88
CA THR A 67 -2.25 13.47 20.25
C THR A 67 -1.10 13.55 19.27
N PHE A 68 -1.37 13.99 18.05
CA PHE A 68 -0.35 14.22 17.01
C PHE A 68 -0.78 15.38 16.11
N THR A 69 0.13 15.86 15.26
CA THR A 69 -0.17 16.94 14.31
C THR A 69 -1.21 16.53 13.29
N LYS A 70 -2.08 17.47 12.90
CA LYS A 70 -3.03 17.24 11.82
C LYS A 70 -2.26 16.82 10.56
N PRO A 71 -2.67 15.73 9.87
CA PRO A 71 -2.02 15.31 8.63
C PRO A 71 -1.96 16.44 7.61
N ILE A 72 -0.86 16.48 6.85
CA ILE A 72 -0.62 17.55 5.88
C ILE A 72 -1.54 17.40 4.67
N GLU A 73 -2.06 18.52 4.17
CA GLU A 73 -2.93 18.55 3.00
C GLU A 73 -2.13 18.83 1.71
N PRO A 74 -2.60 18.38 0.53
CA PRO A 74 -1.83 18.53 -0.71
C PRO A 74 -1.49 19.98 -1.06
N HIS A 75 -2.35 20.93 -0.73
CA HIS A 75 -2.15 22.34 -1.05
C HIS A 75 -1.12 23.04 -0.15
N ASP A 76 -0.70 22.39 0.93
CA ASP A 76 0.32 22.88 1.86
C ASP A 76 1.73 22.39 1.53
N LEU A 77 1.88 21.53 0.51
CA LEU A 77 3.14 20.92 0.12
C LEU A 77 3.72 21.58 -1.14
N GLU A 78 5.05 21.66 -1.15
CA GLU A 78 5.82 22.07 -2.32
C GLU A 78 6.61 20.86 -2.88
N ASP A 79 6.74 20.80 -4.20
CA ASP A 79 7.52 19.73 -4.85
C ASP A 79 8.97 19.77 -4.36
N GLY A 80 9.53 18.61 -4.04
CA GLY A 80 10.86 18.50 -3.44
C GLY A 80 10.87 18.48 -1.91
N GLN A 81 9.73 18.69 -1.25
CA GLN A 81 9.64 18.66 0.21
C GLN A 81 9.71 17.23 0.77
N VAL A 82 10.49 17.02 1.83
CA VAL A 82 10.52 15.73 2.52
C VAL A 82 9.25 15.55 3.34
N ILE A 83 8.60 14.40 3.18
CA ILE A 83 7.40 14.01 3.91
C ILE A 83 7.53 12.58 4.44
N TYR A 84 6.70 12.25 5.43
CA TYR A 84 6.64 10.95 6.07
C TYR A 84 5.26 10.35 5.86
N ILE A 85 5.18 9.31 5.02
CA ILE A 85 3.93 8.60 4.73
C ILE A 85 3.74 7.46 5.73
N VAL A 86 2.58 7.44 6.37
CA VAL A 86 2.13 6.43 7.32
C VAL A 86 1.65 5.21 6.56
N MET A 87 2.49 4.17 6.51
CA MET A 87 2.11 2.87 5.94
C MET A 87 1.67 1.91 7.05
N PRO A 88 0.89 0.87 6.75
CA PRO A 88 0.41 -0.08 7.77
C PRO A 88 1.50 -0.81 8.56
N SER A 89 2.72 -0.90 8.04
CA SER A 89 3.83 -1.65 8.65
C SER A 89 5.06 -0.82 9.01
N HIS A 90 5.18 0.40 8.51
CA HIS A 90 6.36 1.26 8.68
C HIS A 90 6.01 2.71 8.30
N ILE A 91 6.92 3.64 8.56
CA ILE A 91 6.85 4.99 8.00
C ILE A 91 7.75 5.06 6.78
N LEU A 92 7.26 5.63 5.69
CA LEU A 92 8.01 5.86 4.47
C LEU A 92 8.45 7.33 4.40
N ARG A 93 9.74 7.59 4.58
CA ARG A 93 10.34 8.90 4.35
C ARG A 93 10.59 9.08 2.86
N THR A 94 9.89 10.02 2.22
CA THR A 94 10.01 10.27 0.78
C THR A 94 10.05 11.76 0.47
N ILE A 95 10.27 12.11 -0.79
CA ILE A 95 10.17 13.47 -1.29
C ILE A 95 8.84 13.61 -2.03
N TYR A 96 8.05 14.60 -1.63
CA TYR A 96 6.79 14.95 -2.27
C TYR A 96 7.02 15.39 -3.71
N SER A 97 6.18 14.87 -4.59
CA SER A 97 6.13 15.21 -6.00
C SER A 97 4.68 15.13 -6.45
N SER A 98 4.17 16.25 -6.93
CA SER A 98 2.83 16.40 -7.50
C SER A 98 2.55 15.44 -8.67
N ASP A 99 3.61 15.02 -9.38
CA ASP A 99 3.55 14.02 -10.46
C ASP A 99 3.37 12.58 -9.96
N ASN A 100 3.69 12.29 -8.69
CA ASN A 100 3.56 10.94 -8.13
C ASN A 100 2.15 10.72 -7.55
N GLY A 101 1.30 10.08 -8.34
CA GLY A 101 -0.09 9.79 -7.96
C GLY A 101 -0.25 8.98 -6.67
N GLU A 102 0.65 8.05 -6.36
CA GLU A 102 0.58 7.25 -5.12
C GLU A 102 0.89 8.10 -3.87
N ILE A 103 1.89 8.96 -3.97
CA ILE A 103 2.23 9.91 -2.91
C ILE A 103 1.08 10.91 -2.74
N CYS A 104 0.57 11.49 -3.83
CA CYS A 104 -0.54 12.43 -3.79
C CYS A 104 -1.79 11.82 -3.15
N LEU A 105 -2.12 10.56 -3.49
CA LEU A 105 -3.24 9.84 -2.89
C LEU A 105 -3.02 9.61 -1.38
N SER A 106 -1.81 9.27 -0.97
CA SER A 106 -1.46 9.07 0.44
C SER A 106 -1.63 10.36 1.24
N VAL A 107 -1.18 11.50 0.69
CA VAL A 107 -1.36 12.82 1.29
C VAL A 107 -2.85 13.19 1.36
N ALA A 108 -3.59 13.08 0.25
CA ALA A 108 -5.00 13.44 0.18
C ALA A 108 -5.89 12.63 1.13
N ASN A 109 -5.51 11.38 1.42
CA ASN A 109 -6.21 10.52 2.36
C ASN A 109 -5.76 10.71 3.82
N GLY A 110 -4.90 11.70 4.11
CA GLY A 110 -4.47 12.03 5.46
C GLY A 110 -3.44 11.07 6.06
N PHE A 111 -2.66 10.37 5.23
CA PHE A 111 -1.59 9.46 5.67
C PHE A 111 -0.19 10.09 5.57
N ALA A 112 -0.07 11.41 5.51
CA ALA A 112 1.22 12.09 5.42
C ALA A 112 1.44 13.08 6.56
N GLN A 113 2.67 13.13 7.07
CA GLN A 113 3.14 14.06 8.09
C GLN A 113 4.41 14.76 7.63
N LEU A 114 4.69 15.92 8.20
CA LEU A 114 5.92 16.68 7.93
C LEU A 114 7.11 16.23 8.79
N ASP A 115 6.85 15.48 9.86
CA ASP A 115 7.87 14.98 10.76
C ASP A 115 7.65 13.51 11.11
N GLU A 116 8.75 12.88 11.50
CA GLU A 116 8.81 11.46 11.79
C GLU A 116 8.05 11.08 13.06
N GLU A 117 8.12 11.91 14.11
CA GLU A 117 7.52 11.63 15.41
C GLU A 117 6.00 11.59 15.31
N ASN A 118 5.39 12.58 14.64
CA ASN A 118 3.96 12.61 14.41
C ASN A 118 3.50 11.53 13.45
N ALA A 119 4.32 11.12 12.47
CA ALA A 119 4.01 9.96 11.63
C ALA A 119 3.93 8.67 12.46
N LYS A 120 4.87 8.47 13.39
CA LYS A 120 4.85 7.34 14.32
C LYS A 120 3.63 7.41 15.25
N LEU A 121 3.36 8.57 15.87
CA LEU A 121 2.20 8.75 16.74
C LEU A 121 0.88 8.51 16.00
N GLN A 122 0.76 8.95 14.75
CA GLN A 122 -0.40 8.67 13.92
C GLN A 122 -0.58 7.16 13.67
N LEU A 123 0.48 6.43 13.33
CA LEU A 123 0.41 4.98 13.15
C LEU A 123 0.02 4.26 14.45
N GLN A 124 0.59 4.68 15.59
CA GLN A 124 0.23 4.16 16.91
C GLN A 124 -1.25 4.42 17.22
N ALA A 125 -1.75 5.62 16.92
CA ALA A 125 -3.15 5.99 17.12
C ALA A 125 -4.10 5.14 16.27
N ILE A 126 -3.75 4.90 15.01
CA ILE A 126 -4.51 4.01 14.11
C ILE A 126 -4.51 2.59 14.67
N GLY A 127 -3.35 2.05 15.06
CA GLY A 127 -3.25 0.72 15.67
C GLY A 127 -4.11 0.57 16.92
N LYS A 128 -4.00 1.54 17.84
CA LYS A 128 -4.74 1.55 19.11
C LYS A 128 -6.25 1.65 18.90
N THR A 129 -6.70 2.35 17.86
CA THR A 129 -8.13 2.42 17.47
C THR A 129 -8.71 1.02 17.19
N PHE A 130 -7.90 0.09 16.68
CA PHE A 130 -8.30 -1.30 16.41
C PHE A 130 -7.86 -2.28 17.53
N GLY A 131 -7.44 -1.78 18.69
CA GLY A 131 -7.00 -2.61 19.83
C GLY A 131 -5.58 -3.18 19.69
N ASN A 132 -4.81 -2.73 18.71
CA ASN A 132 -3.42 -3.15 18.52
C ASN A 132 -2.46 -2.14 19.18
N ILE A 133 -1.35 -2.64 19.71
CA ILE A 133 -0.27 -1.81 20.24
C ILE A 133 0.91 -1.92 19.27
N ILE A 134 1.23 -0.81 18.60
CA ILE A 134 2.35 -0.72 17.67
C ILE A 134 3.47 0.04 18.39
N THR A 135 4.59 -0.61 18.69
CA THR A 135 5.73 0.03 19.40
C THR A 135 6.91 0.25 18.48
N ASP A 136 7.32 -0.80 17.77
CA ASP A 136 8.52 -0.82 16.96
C ASP A 136 8.19 -0.43 15.51
N ILE A 137 8.29 0.88 15.24
CA ILE A 137 7.98 1.45 13.94
C ILE A 137 9.28 1.76 13.20
N GLU A 138 9.54 0.99 12.15
CA GLU A 138 10.65 1.25 11.22
C GLU A 138 10.37 2.47 10.34
N VAL A 139 11.43 3.21 10.00
CA VAL A 139 11.37 4.28 8.99
C VAL A 139 12.19 3.85 7.79
N LYS A 140 11.53 3.68 6.65
CA LYS A 140 12.15 3.29 5.38
C LYS A 140 12.31 4.51 4.50
N ILE A 141 13.46 4.61 3.84
CA ILE A 141 13.71 5.66 2.87
C ILE A 141 13.10 5.22 1.53
N GLY A 142 12.15 6.00 1.04
CA GLY A 142 11.55 5.80 -0.26
C GLY A 142 12.57 6.04 -1.36
N SER A 143 12.82 5.02 -2.18
CA SER A 143 13.50 5.22 -3.46
C SER A 143 12.52 5.90 -4.40
N ASN A 144 12.70 7.20 -4.64
CA ASN A 144 12.00 7.91 -5.71
C ASN A 144 12.55 7.43 -7.06
N ASN A 145 12.20 6.20 -7.43
CA ASN A 145 12.30 5.76 -8.80
C ASN A 145 11.29 6.59 -9.60
N LYS A 146 11.83 7.37 -10.55
CA LYS A 146 11.07 8.19 -11.50
C LYS A 146 9.81 7.43 -11.98
N PRO A 147 8.70 8.14 -12.25
CA PRO A 147 7.44 7.53 -12.64
C PRO A 147 7.68 6.48 -13.72
N ARG A 148 7.12 5.28 -13.51
CA ARG A 148 7.16 4.18 -14.49
C ARG A 148 6.58 4.68 -15.81
N GLN A 149 7.44 5.15 -16.70
CA GLN A 149 7.10 5.24 -18.10
C GLN A 149 6.82 3.82 -18.61
N GLN A 150 5.75 3.72 -19.40
CA GLN A 150 5.24 2.49 -19.95
C GLN A 150 6.34 1.67 -20.65
N ARG A 151 6.23 0.34 -20.50
CA ARG A 151 7.13 -0.71 -21.01
C ARG A 151 7.68 -0.42 -22.41
N GLY A 152 8.98 -0.12 -22.47
CA GLY A 152 9.85 -0.27 -23.65
C GLY A 152 10.91 -1.35 -23.40
N LYS A 153 11.29 -2.08 -24.45
CA LYS A 153 12.03 -3.36 -24.46
C LYS A 153 13.36 -3.39 -23.68
N LYS A 154 13.65 -4.61 -23.16
CA LYS A 154 14.89 -5.11 -22.51
C LYS A 154 16.18 -4.55 -23.12
N THR A 155 17.11 -4.09 -22.29
CA THR A 155 18.56 -4.31 -22.43
C THR A 155 19.20 -4.31 -21.03
N GLN A 156 20.13 -5.24 -20.80
CA GLN A 156 20.82 -5.52 -19.52
C GLN A 156 21.63 -4.31 -19.01
N PRO A 157 21.86 -4.13 -17.69
CA PRO A 157 22.90 -3.23 -17.22
C PRO A 157 24.18 -4.01 -16.86
N ALA A 158 25.27 -3.55 -17.47
CA ALA A 158 26.62 -3.76 -16.98
C ALA A 158 26.84 -3.00 -15.67
N LYS A 159 27.81 -3.50 -14.89
CA LYS A 159 28.36 -2.88 -13.69
C LYS A 159 28.82 -1.45 -13.98
N GLU A 160 28.53 -0.52 -13.07
CA GLU A 160 29.47 0.54 -12.75
C GLU A 160 29.14 1.14 -11.39
N GLU A 161 30.15 1.08 -10.53
CA GLU A 161 30.27 1.77 -9.26
C GLU A 161 30.44 3.26 -9.53
N THR A 162 29.73 4.13 -8.82
CA THR A 162 30.25 5.47 -8.57
C THR A 162 29.62 6.07 -7.31
N SER A 163 30.51 6.24 -6.34
CA SER A 163 30.42 7.05 -5.13
C SER A 163 29.93 8.47 -5.39
N ILE A 164 29.11 9.01 -4.49
CA ILE A 164 29.04 10.46 -4.23
C ILE A 164 29.06 10.66 -2.72
N GLU A 165 30.16 11.22 -2.23
CA GLU A 165 30.36 11.80 -0.90
C GLU A 165 29.83 13.24 -0.88
N ILE A 166 29.12 13.64 0.18
CA ILE A 166 29.06 15.01 0.71
C ILE A 166 28.87 14.86 2.25
N ILE A 167 29.95 14.89 3.04
CA ILE A 167 30.51 16.03 3.79
C ILE A 167 29.48 16.70 4.72
N GLU A 168 29.52 16.33 6.01
CA GLU A 168 29.31 17.28 7.12
C GLU A 168 30.59 17.30 7.96
N GLN A 169 31.28 18.44 7.90
CA GLN A 169 32.37 18.79 8.80
C GLN A 169 31.78 19.42 10.06
N THR A 170 31.97 18.78 11.21
CA THR A 170 32.12 19.49 12.49
C THR A 170 33.33 18.92 13.23
N ASN A 171 34.43 19.66 13.15
CA ASN A 171 35.62 19.49 13.96
C ASN A 171 35.36 20.00 15.38
N VAL A 172 35.56 19.16 16.41
CA VAL A 172 36.24 19.56 17.67
C VAL A 172 37.07 18.36 18.16
N THR A 173 38.37 18.44 17.89
CA THR A 173 39.55 17.86 18.59
C THR A 173 39.44 18.05 20.12
N THR A 174 39.97 17.24 21.05
CA THR A 174 41.07 16.26 21.16
C THR A 174 40.93 15.65 22.57
N SER A 175 41.29 14.40 22.87
CA SER A 175 42.63 13.96 23.32
C SER A 175 42.53 12.43 23.56
N GLU A 176 43.35 11.60 22.91
CA GLU A 176 44.54 10.89 23.48
C GLU A 176 44.19 9.94 24.65
N ASP A 177 44.67 8.70 24.78
CA ASP A 177 45.60 7.82 24.05
C ASP A 177 45.62 6.50 24.86
N SER A 178 45.77 5.33 24.22
CA SER A 178 46.51 4.14 24.73
C SER A 178 46.08 2.81 24.11
N LEU A 179 47.07 2.24 23.43
CA LEU A 179 47.21 0.98 22.71
C LEU A 179 47.46 -0.23 23.66
N VAL A 180 46.91 -1.41 23.35
CA VAL A 180 47.53 -2.68 22.84
C VAL A 180 48.19 -3.66 23.83
N HIS A 181 47.81 -4.95 23.69
CA HIS A 181 48.64 -6.12 23.27
C HIS A 181 47.76 -7.40 23.36
N ALA A 182 47.48 -8.16 22.29
CA ALA A 182 48.29 -9.19 21.58
C ALA A 182 48.79 -10.32 22.54
N GLU A 183 48.60 -11.63 22.32
CA GLU A 183 49.23 -12.48 21.29
C GLU A 183 48.80 -13.98 21.52
N VAL A 184 48.16 -14.70 20.58
CA VAL A 184 48.64 -15.84 19.71
C VAL A 184 48.30 -17.29 20.18
N ILE A 185 48.11 -18.14 19.15
CA ILE A 185 47.55 -19.50 18.97
C ILE A 185 48.71 -20.56 18.85
N PRO A 186 48.61 -21.85 18.43
CA PRO A 186 47.62 -22.97 18.53
C PRO A 186 48.23 -24.36 18.97
N GLU A 187 47.36 -25.39 19.01
CA GLU A 187 47.47 -26.71 18.29
C GLU A 187 47.41 -28.04 19.10
N ASN A 188 46.61 -28.97 18.56
CA ASN A 188 46.70 -30.45 18.54
C ASN A 188 46.03 -31.38 19.58
N THR A 189 44.97 -32.06 19.10
CA THR A 189 44.68 -33.53 19.07
C THR A 189 44.65 -34.45 20.32
N LYS A 190 43.56 -35.24 20.34
CA LYS A 190 43.44 -36.70 20.65
C LYS A 190 43.06 -37.20 22.06
N GLU A 191 41.86 -37.82 22.06
CA GLU A 191 41.51 -39.19 22.51
C GLU A 191 41.43 -39.61 24.00
N ALA A 192 40.39 -40.43 24.19
CA ALA A 192 40.18 -41.53 25.15
C ALA A 192 39.76 -41.16 26.58
N LEU A 193 38.51 -41.45 26.97
CA LEU A 193 37.92 -42.73 27.43
C LEU A 193 38.32 -43.04 28.89
N GLU A 194 37.48 -43.82 29.59
CA GLU A 194 37.70 -44.44 30.93
C GLU A 194 37.19 -43.58 32.12
N THR A 195 36.37 -44.05 33.07
CA THR A 195 35.77 -45.37 33.34
C THR A 195 34.66 -45.21 34.42
N ALA A 196 33.67 -46.12 34.40
CA ALA A 196 32.99 -46.83 35.51
C ALA A 196 32.62 -46.11 36.83
N GLY A 197 31.50 -46.39 37.52
CA GLY A 197 30.56 -47.52 37.53
C GLY A 197 29.86 -47.54 38.92
N VAL A 198 29.08 -48.61 39.20
CA VAL A 198 28.30 -48.95 40.44
C VAL A 198 26.81 -48.57 40.34
N ILE A 199 25.86 -49.44 39.93
CA ILE A 199 25.32 -50.76 40.40
C ILE A 199 24.24 -50.63 41.51
N THR A 200 23.02 -51.14 41.21
CA THR A 200 22.14 -52.06 42.01
C THR A 200 20.73 -52.09 41.34
N GLU A 201 20.35 -53.10 40.54
CA GLU A 201 19.78 -54.46 40.83
C GLU A 201 18.26 -54.49 41.16
N GLN A 202 17.34 -54.64 40.17
CA GLN A 202 16.49 -55.82 39.78
C GLN A 202 15.07 -55.85 40.44
N PRO A 203 14.02 -56.61 39.96
CA PRO A 203 13.69 -57.17 38.63
C PRO A 203 12.17 -57.09 38.22
N TYR A 204 11.84 -57.51 36.98
CA TYR A 204 10.63 -58.25 36.52
C TYR A 204 9.75 -57.69 35.36
N VAL A 205 10.16 -58.04 34.13
CA VAL A 205 9.48 -58.78 33.02
C VAL A 205 8.10 -58.33 32.49
N SER A 206 8.01 -57.97 31.19
CA SER A 206 7.45 -58.82 30.10
C SER A 206 7.16 -58.04 28.80
N SER A 207 7.71 -58.51 27.66
CA SER A 207 7.16 -58.53 26.27
C SER A 207 6.55 -57.23 25.67
N SER A 208 6.91 -56.69 24.52
CA SER A 208 7.52 -57.23 23.29
C SER A 208 8.13 -56.06 22.53
N GLU A 209 9.11 -56.35 21.70
CA GLU A 209 9.67 -55.42 20.71
C GLU A 209 8.57 -54.83 19.81
N ASP A 210 8.42 -53.51 19.84
CA ASP A 210 8.09 -52.75 18.63
C ASP A 210 8.82 -51.40 18.71
N PHE A 211 9.61 -51.12 17.67
CA PHE A 211 10.52 -49.97 17.60
C PHE A 211 9.72 -48.66 17.60
N LEU A 212 9.53 -48.04 18.75
CA LEU A 212 9.08 -46.64 18.81
C LEU A 212 10.29 -45.73 18.53
N THR A 213 10.53 -45.50 17.24
CA THR A 213 11.24 -44.31 16.80
C THR A 213 10.45 -43.09 17.28
N GLN A 214 11.11 -42.21 18.03
CA GLN A 214 10.55 -40.90 18.37
C GLN A 214 10.19 -40.18 17.06
N PRO A 215 9.01 -39.53 16.95
CA PRO A 215 8.65 -38.83 15.73
C PRO A 215 9.71 -37.76 15.47
N THR A 216 10.31 -37.81 14.28
CA THR A 216 11.28 -36.79 13.87
C THR A 216 10.53 -35.47 13.71
N THR A 217 11.17 -34.32 13.97
CA THR A 217 10.60 -32.96 13.83
C THR A 217 9.91 -32.70 12.48
N GLU A 218 10.21 -33.50 11.45
CA GLU A 218 9.59 -33.47 10.13
C GLU A 218 8.22 -34.19 10.06
N GLN A 219 8.01 -35.25 10.84
CA GLN A 219 6.73 -35.96 10.91
C GLN A 219 5.65 -35.15 11.62
N GLU A 220 6.02 -34.39 12.66
CA GLU A 220 5.11 -33.48 13.37
C GLU A 220 4.62 -32.35 12.46
N LYS A 221 5.52 -31.70 11.72
CA LYS A 221 5.17 -30.66 10.74
C LYS A 221 4.26 -31.17 9.62
N ASN A 222 4.44 -32.42 9.21
CA ASN A 222 3.61 -33.04 8.17
C ASN A 222 2.21 -33.40 8.70
N ASN A 223 2.09 -33.78 9.97
CA ASN A 223 0.80 -34.04 10.62
C ASN A 223 0.00 -32.74 10.84
N GLU A 224 0.67 -31.68 11.30
CA GLU A 224 0.08 -30.34 11.45
C GLU A 224 -0.42 -29.78 10.11
N TYR A 225 0.37 -29.91 9.04
CA TYR A 225 -0.05 -29.54 7.69
C TYR A 225 -1.33 -30.27 7.24
N LYS A 226 -1.42 -31.59 7.46
CA LYS A 226 -2.60 -32.38 7.07
C LYS A 226 -3.85 -31.98 7.84
N GLN A 227 -3.74 -31.82 9.17
CA GLN A 227 -4.87 -31.42 10.01
C GLN A 227 -5.37 -30.01 9.66
N THR A 228 -4.44 -29.08 9.39
CA THR A 228 -4.80 -27.73 8.95
C THR A 228 -5.44 -27.75 7.56
N LEU A 229 -4.93 -28.55 6.62
CA LEU A 229 -5.55 -28.73 5.30
C LEU A 229 -6.98 -29.25 5.38
N ASP A 230 -7.23 -30.32 6.14
CA ASP A 230 -8.57 -30.89 6.26
C ASP A 230 -9.56 -29.89 6.87
N THR A 231 -9.12 -29.15 7.90
CA THR A 231 -9.94 -28.10 8.52
C THR A 231 -10.28 -26.98 7.54
N LEU A 232 -9.31 -26.55 6.72
CA LEU A 232 -9.52 -25.50 5.72
C LEU A 232 -10.41 -25.99 4.58
N LEU A 233 -10.26 -27.22 4.12
CA LEU A 233 -11.14 -27.83 3.11
C LEU A 233 -12.58 -27.94 3.60
N GLN A 234 -12.78 -28.33 4.86
CA GLN A 234 -14.10 -28.34 5.49
C GLN A 234 -14.70 -26.92 5.56
N ARG A 235 -13.91 -25.92 5.93
CA ARG A 235 -14.36 -24.53 5.96
C ARG A 235 -14.77 -24.02 4.58
N VAL A 236 -14.04 -24.40 3.53
CA VAL A 236 -14.38 -24.06 2.14
C VAL A 236 -15.72 -24.68 1.76
N SER A 237 -15.97 -25.95 2.07
CA SER A 237 -17.24 -26.60 1.71
C SER A 237 -18.45 -26.03 2.48
N GLU A 238 -18.27 -25.63 3.73
CA GLU A 238 -19.33 -25.03 4.56
C GLU A 238 -19.60 -23.54 4.24
N SER A 239 -18.72 -22.88 3.49
CA SER A 239 -18.84 -21.46 3.15
C SER A 239 -20.03 -21.19 2.21
N LYS A 240 -20.74 -20.09 2.46
CA LYS A 240 -21.94 -19.68 1.71
C LYS A 240 -21.71 -18.45 0.84
N THR A 241 -20.61 -17.74 1.06
CA THR A 241 -20.29 -16.54 0.30
C THR A 241 -18.90 -16.63 -0.33
N PRO A 242 -18.67 -16.00 -1.49
CA PRO A 242 -17.34 -15.93 -2.09
C PRO A 242 -16.27 -15.33 -1.17
N ALA A 243 -16.67 -14.40 -0.30
CA ALA A 243 -15.78 -13.78 0.67
C ALA A 243 -15.31 -14.76 1.76
N GLU A 244 -16.19 -15.64 2.25
CA GLU A 244 -15.85 -16.69 3.22
C GLU A 244 -14.90 -17.73 2.60
N VAL A 245 -15.16 -18.14 1.35
CA VAL A 245 -14.28 -19.07 0.62
C VAL A 245 -12.87 -18.48 0.46
N ASN A 246 -12.76 -17.19 0.10
CA ASN A 246 -11.47 -16.51 -0.07
C ASN A 246 -10.74 -16.20 1.25
N ALA A 247 -11.45 -16.18 2.38
CA ALA A 247 -10.84 -15.92 3.69
C ALA A 247 -9.84 -17.02 4.11
N VAL A 248 -9.98 -18.22 3.54
CA VAL A 248 -9.18 -19.40 3.88
C VAL A 248 -7.69 -19.23 3.54
N TYR A 249 -7.34 -18.42 2.53
CA TYR A 249 -5.93 -18.14 2.18
C TYR A 249 -5.16 -17.37 3.25
N ARG A 250 -5.84 -16.72 4.20
CA ARG A 250 -5.17 -16.05 5.32
C ARG A 250 -4.37 -17.02 6.18
N TYR A 251 -4.78 -18.28 6.22
CA TYR A 251 -4.18 -19.34 7.04
C TYR A 251 -3.07 -20.12 6.32
N THR A 252 -2.84 -19.89 5.02
CA THR A 252 -1.85 -20.63 4.22
C THR A 252 -0.62 -19.81 3.83
N ARG A 253 -0.32 -18.71 4.55
CA ARG A 253 0.79 -17.79 4.21
C ARG A 253 2.17 -18.45 4.25
N THR A 254 2.35 -19.50 5.03
CA THR A 254 3.61 -20.23 5.21
C THR A 254 3.71 -21.49 4.35
N TRP A 255 2.68 -21.80 3.57
CA TRP A 255 2.63 -23.01 2.76
C TRP A 255 3.39 -22.86 1.46
N SER A 256 3.98 -23.95 0.98
CA SER A 256 4.55 -24.02 -0.36
C SER A 256 3.48 -24.14 -1.44
N ASP A 257 3.82 -23.82 -2.69
CA ASP A 257 2.89 -23.90 -3.83
C ASP A 257 2.24 -25.28 -3.98
N LYS A 258 3.02 -26.36 -3.76
CA LYS A 258 2.53 -27.75 -3.81
C LYS A 258 1.54 -28.08 -2.69
N GLN A 259 1.72 -27.46 -1.53
CA GLN A 259 0.83 -27.64 -0.38
C GLN A 259 -0.48 -26.87 -0.55
N MET A 260 -0.45 -25.76 -1.29
CA MET A 260 -1.63 -24.93 -1.55
C MET A 260 -2.54 -25.48 -2.65
N GLU A 261 -2.02 -26.29 -3.57
CA GLU A 261 -2.74 -26.86 -4.71
C GLU A 261 -4.10 -27.52 -4.37
N PRO A 262 -4.22 -28.44 -3.39
CA PRO A 262 -5.51 -29.07 -3.06
C PRO A 262 -6.56 -28.05 -2.58
N LEU A 263 -6.12 -27.04 -1.82
CA LEU A 263 -7.00 -25.99 -1.32
C LEU A 263 -7.43 -25.04 -2.44
N LEU A 264 -6.54 -24.71 -3.36
CA LEU A 264 -6.84 -23.89 -4.54
C LEU A 264 -7.90 -24.57 -5.43
N GLN A 265 -7.79 -25.88 -5.65
CA GLN A 265 -8.79 -26.62 -6.42
C GLN A 265 -10.17 -26.63 -5.73
N ALA A 266 -10.21 -26.86 -4.42
CA ALA A 266 -11.45 -26.89 -3.65
C ALA A 266 -12.15 -25.51 -3.60
N THR A 267 -11.38 -24.44 -3.39
CA THR A 267 -11.88 -23.06 -3.39
C THR A 267 -12.44 -22.66 -4.75
N HIS A 268 -11.72 -22.93 -5.84
CA HIS A 268 -12.23 -22.69 -7.19
C HIS A 268 -13.55 -23.41 -7.45
N LYS A 269 -13.62 -24.71 -7.08
CA LYS A 269 -14.84 -25.50 -7.24
C LYS A 269 -16.02 -24.88 -6.49
N ARG A 270 -15.84 -24.52 -5.21
CA ARG A 270 -16.91 -23.93 -4.40
C ARG A 270 -17.34 -22.55 -4.91
N LEU A 271 -16.40 -21.73 -5.39
CA LEU A 271 -16.74 -20.43 -5.97
C LEU A 271 -17.61 -20.57 -7.23
N THR A 272 -17.34 -21.59 -8.06
CA THR A 272 -18.20 -21.91 -9.21
C THR A 272 -19.59 -22.34 -8.76
N GLU A 273 -19.69 -23.24 -7.77
CA GLU A 273 -20.98 -23.68 -7.22
C GLU A 273 -21.79 -22.51 -6.65
N LEU A 274 -21.16 -21.59 -5.92
CA LEU A 274 -21.82 -20.39 -5.38
C LEU A 274 -22.27 -19.41 -6.48
N ALA A 275 -21.56 -19.39 -7.62
CA ALA A 275 -21.97 -18.60 -8.78
C ALA A 275 -23.18 -19.22 -9.48
N ASP A 276 -23.26 -20.55 -9.54
CA ASP A 276 -24.38 -21.29 -10.13
C ASP A 276 -25.62 -21.35 -9.21
N GLU A 277 -25.43 -21.34 -7.88
CA GLU A 277 -26.50 -21.33 -6.86
C GLU A 277 -27.20 -19.96 -6.74
N LYS A 278 -26.52 -18.86 -7.07
CA LYS A 278 -27.17 -17.56 -7.19
C LYS A 278 -28.06 -17.62 -8.44
N PRO A 279 -29.38 -17.39 -8.34
CA PRO A 279 -30.19 -17.32 -9.54
C PRO A 279 -29.53 -16.26 -10.43
N ALA A 280 -29.13 -16.68 -11.62
CA ALA A 280 -28.77 -15.78 -12.68
C ALA A 280 -30.01 -14.91 -12.91
N GLU A 281 -30.10 -13.77 -12.21
CA GLU A 281 -30.70 -12.60 -12.78
C GLU A 281 -29.97 -12.45 -14.10
N SER A 282 -30.64 -12.90 -15.16
CA SER A 282 -30.17 -12.72 -16.52
C SER A 282 -30.02 -11.22 -16.67
N GLU A 283 -28.81 -10.72 -16.43
CA GLU A 283 -28.49 -9.34 -16.74
C GLU A 283 -28.99 -9.16 -18.16
N PRO A 284 -29.90 -8.20 -18.39
CA PRO A 284 -30.47 -8.05 -19.71
C PRO A 284 -29.28 -7.89 -20.67
N PRO A 285 -29.30 -8.60 -21.82
CA PRO A 285 -28.17 -8.62 -22.73
C PRO A 285 -27.67 -7.20 -22.99
N SER A 286 -26.36 -6.99 -23.13
CA SER A 286 -25.79 -5.66 -23.33
C SER A 286 -26.58 -4.86 -24.36
N LEU A 287 -26.73 -3.55 -24.18
CA LEU A 287 -27.50 -2.68 -25.08
C LEU A 287 -27.08 -2.86 -26.56
N MET A 288 -25.79 -3.10 -26.82
CA MET A 288 -25.29 -3.45 -28.14
C MET A 288 -25.91 -4.74 -28.70
N VAL A 289 -26.01 -5.78 -27.87
CA VAL A 289 -26.63 -7.07 -28.24
C VAL A 289 -28.12 -6.89 -28.48
N GLN A 290 -28.81 -6.10 -27.65
CA GLN A 290 -30.23 -5.78 -27.86
C GLN A 290 -30.46 -5.06 -29.19
N ILE A 291 -29.58 -4.12 -29.55
CA ILE A 291 -29.63 -3.42 -30.85
C ILE A 291 -29.43 -4.43 -31.99
N GLN A 292 -28.47 -5.35 -31.88
CA GLN A 292 -28.18 -6.34 -32.93
C GLN A 292 -29.29 -7.39 -33.09
N THR A 293 -30.02 -7.71 -32.02
CA THR A 293 -31.09 -8.72 -32.04
C THR A 293 -32.49 -8.11 -32.13
N ALA A 294 -32.62 -6.78 -32.23
CA ALA A 294 -33.89 -6.07 -32.30
C ALA A 294 -34.79 -6.66 -33.40
N PRO A 295 -36.01 -7.14 -33.09
CA PRO A 295 -36.85 -7.87 -34.04
C PRO A 295 -37.47 -6.97 -35.11
N ASP A 296 -37.73 -5.70 -34.82
CA ASP A 296 -38.45 -4.78 -35.68
C ASP A 296 -37.97 -3.32 -35.49
N LEU A 297 -38.44 -2.42 -36.37
CA LEU A 297 -38.03 -1.02 -36.32
C LEU A 297 -38.52 -0.33 -35.04
N THR A 298 -39.69 -0.72 -34.52
CA THR A 298 -40.27 -0.17 -33.30
C THR A 298 -39.40 -0.43 -32.07
N THR A 299 -38.89 -1.66 -31.92
CA THR A 299 -37.97 -1.99 -30.82
C THR A 299 -36.62 -1.31 -30.99
N LEU A 300 -36.15 -1.14 -32.23
CA LEU A 300 -34.92 -0.42 -32.52
C LEU A 300 -35.00 1.08 -32.18
N ASP A 301 -36.13 1.73 -32.46
CA ASP A 301 -36.37 3.14 -32.12
C ASP A 301 -36.40 3.37 -30.60
N ALA A 302 -36.96 2.43 -29.83
CA ALA A 302 -36.91 2.50 -28.36
C ALA A 302 -35.46 2.40 -27.83
N LEU A 303 -34.65 1.50 -28.41
CA LEU A 303 -33.23 1.38 -28.06
C LEU A 303 -32.42 2.61 -28.46
N GLU A 304 -32.82 3.36 -29.50
CA GLU A 304 -32.20 4.61 -29.90
C GLU A 304 -32.34 5.70 -28.82
N ILE A 305 -33.50 5.74 -28.14
CA ILE A 305 -33.72 6.62 -26.98
C ILE A 305 -32.80 6.21 -25.82
N ASP A 306 -32.68 4.91 -25.56
CA ASP A 306 -31.81 4.38 -24.50
C ASP A 306 -30.33 4.66 -24.78
N VAL A 307 -29.91 4.67 -26.06
CA VAL A 307 -28.57 5.07 -26.47
C VAL A 307 -28.33 6.56 -26.21
N ALA A 308 -29.30 7.43 -26.51
CA ALA A 308 -29.18 8.87 -26.25
C ALA A 308 -29.07 9.20 -24.75
N ALA A 309 -29.55 8.32 -23.87
CA ALA A 309 -29.37 8.44 -22.42
C ALA A 309 -27.99 7.94 -21.92
N ARG A 310 -27.12 7.39 -22.79
CA ARG A 310 -25.76 6.95 -22.43
C ARG A 310 -24.74 8.07 -22.55
N ASP A 311 -23.54 7.82 -22.04
CA ASP A 311 -22.38 8.72 -22.10
C ASP A 311 -22.04 9.13 -23.55
N GLU A 312 -21.71 10.42 -23.75
CA GLU A 312 -21.38 10.99 -25.05
C GLU A 312 -20.24 10.25 -25.78
N LEU A 313 -19.31 9.63 -25.04
CA LEU A 313 -18.20 8.86 -25.63
C LEU A 313 -18.64 7.54 -26.25
N ILE A 314 -19.72 6.91 -25.75
CA ILE A 314 -20.18 5.59 -26.23
C ILE A 314 -21.33 5.69 -27.23
N GLN A 315 -22.05 6.80 -27.25
CA GLN A 315 -23.14 7.07 -28.19
C GLN A 315 -22.75 6.86 -29.67
N PRO A 316 -21.62 7.36 -30.20
CA PRO A 316 -21.27 7.21 -31.62
C PRO A 316 -21.15 5.75 -32.05
N LYS A 317 -20.63 4.89 -31.15
CA LYS A 317 -20.44 3.47 -31.39
C LYS A 317 -21.78 2.73 -31.41
N LEU A 318 -22.66 3.01 -30.44
CA LEU A 318 -23.99 2.40 -30.35
C LEU A 318 -24.91 2.84 -31.49
N MET A 319 -24.86 4.12 -31.86
CA MET A 319 -25.56 4.64 -33.05
C MET A 319 -25.07 3.99 -34.35
N GLY A 320 -23.80 3.56 -34.40
CA GLY A 320 -23.27 2.74 -35.50
C GLY A 320 -23.99 1.39 -35.63
N TYR A 321 -24.27 0.70 -34.51
CA TYR A 321 -25.02 -0.55 -34.52
C TYR A 321 -26.49 -0.33 -34.86
N ILE A 322 -27.11 0.78 -34.41
CA ILE A 322 -28.50 1.12 -34.77
C ILE A 322 -28.63 1.32 -36.28
N ARG A 323 -27.73 2.10 -36.90
CA ARG A 323 -27.75 2.31 -38.35
C ARG A 323 -27.61 0.99 -39.12
N LYS A 324 -26.72 0.11 -38.66
CA LYS A 324 -26.53 -1.22 -39.26
C LYS A 324 -27.80 -2.08 -39.13
N ARG A 325 -28.40 -2.15 -37.94
CA ARG A 325 -29.62 -2.93 -37.72
C ARG A 325 -30.82 -2.37 -38.47
N ARG A 326 -30.97 -1.04 -38.51
CA ARG A 326 -32.04 -0.36 -39.27
C ARG A 326 -31.97 -0.74 -40.74
N PHE A 327 -30.76 -0.72 -41.32
CA PHE A 327 -30.52 -1.18 -42.69
C PHE A 327 -30.87 -2.66 -42.91
N GLU A 328 -30.53 -3.55 -41.97
CA GLU A 328 -30.87 -4.98 -42.04
C GLU A 328 -32.39 -5.24 -41.94
N LEU A 329 -33.11 -4.43 -41.18
CA LEU A 329 -34.57 -4.53 -41.03
C LEU A 329 -35.32 -3.93 -42.23
N GLU A 330 -34.82 -2.84 -42.81
CA GLU A 330 -35.37 -2.21 -44.01
C GLU A 330 -35.06 -2.99 -45.30
N ASN A 331 -33.92 -3.72 -45.33
CA ASN A 331 -33.49 -4.53 -46.46
C ASN A 331 -33.32 -6.02 -46.08
N PRO A 332 -34.42 -6.79 -45.94
CA PRO A 332 -34.39 -8.18 -45.48
C PRO A 332 -33.64 -9.16 -46.42
N THR A 333 -33.21 -8.72 -47.60
CA THR A 333 -32.51 -9.55 -48.60
C THR A 333 -30.99 -9.69 -48.33
N SER A 334 -30.44 -9.02 -47.32
CA SER A 334 -28.98 -8.97 -47.06
C SER A 334 -28.51 -9.83 -45.88
N LYS A 335 -29.05 -11.04 -45.69
CA LYS A 335 -28.43 -12.05 -44.81
C LYS A 335 -27.64 -13.06 -45.63
N ALA A 336 -26.37 -12.75 -45.90
CA ALA A 336 -25.25 -13.70 -45.96
C ALA A 336 -24.01 -13.00 -46.54
N ILE A 337 -23.23 -12.31 -45.71
CA ILE A 337 -21.78 -12.22 -45.92
C ILE A 337 -21.14 -12.40 -44.54
N GLN A 338 -20.63 -13.61 -44.32
CA GLN A 338 -19.65 -13.92 -43.28
C GLN A 338 -18.39 -13.08 -43.55
N ASP A 339 -17.70 -12.71 -42.47
CA ASP A 339 -16.42 -12.01 -42.49
C ASP A 339 -15.36 -12.67 -43.41
N PRO A 340 -14.34 -11.90 -43.85
CA PRO A 340 -13.74 -11.98 -45.18
C PRO A 340 -12.54 -12.93 -45.26
N ASP A 341 -12.38 -13.61 -46.40
CA ASP A 341 -11.07 -14.07 -46.85
C ASP A 341 -10.23 -12.86 -47.31
N PRO A 342 -8.97 -12.71 -46.88
CA PRO A 342 -8.13 -11.58 -47.30
C PRO A 342 -7.57 -11.84 -48.71
N ASP A 343 -8.22 -11.26 -49.71
CA ASP A 343 -7.70 -11.26 -51.08
C ASP A 343 -6.56 -10.23 -51.17
N TYR A 344 -5.33 -10.73 -51.34
CA TYR A 344 -4.15 -9.91 -51.50
C TYR A 344 -4.23 -9.14 -52.83
N LEU A 345 -4.20 -7.82 -52.69
CA LEU A 345 -4.10 -6.79 -53.72
C LEU A 345 -3.24 -7.20 -54.93
N LEU A 346 -3.88 -7.13 -56.10
CA LEU A 346 -3.26 -6.82 -57.38
C LEU A 346 -2.43 -5.52 -57.26
N GLY A 347 -1.16 -5.63 -57.59
CA GLY A 347 -0.28 -4.48 -57.85
C GLY A 347 0.93 -4.90 -58.67
N ASN A 348 0.88 -4.67 -59.99
CA ASN A 348 1.83 -3.80 -60.72
C ASN A 348 1.91 -4.10 -62.23
N GLY A 349 1.76 -3.03 -63.01
CA GLY A 349 2.52 -2.75 -64.24
C GLY A 349 2.17 -3.55 -65.49
N PHE A 350 1.56 -2.90 -66.49
CA PHE A 350 2.25 -2.31 -67.64
C PHE A 350 1.30 -1.38 -68.41
#